data_AF-A0A6A6NJC8-F1
#
_entry.id   AF-A0A6A6NJC8-F1
#
_cell.length_a   1.000
_cell.length_b   1.000
_cell.length_c   1.000
_cell.angle_alpha   90.00
_cell.angle_beta   90.00
_cell.angle_gamma   90.00
#
_symmetry.space_group_name_H-M   'P 1'
#
loop_
_entity.id
_entity.type
_entity.pdbx_description
1 polymer ?
#
loop_
_entity_poly.entity_id
_entity_poly.type
_entity_poly.pdbx_seq_one_letter_code
_entity_poly.pdbx_strand_id
1 'polypeptide(L)'
;MPSTPNGSVHKFQEEDESTVSSPTLSSSMTFGTPEALDHLRKLTDVGAMTRLLHECIAYQRALDLDLDNLLAQRSDLDKHLLHLQKSAEVLDIVKADSDHMLSNVRSTCDLADHVSAKVRELDVAQSRVNTTLLRIDAIVERGNCIEEVKNALEAEDYEAAAKYVQTFLQIDAKYKDSGSDHRDQLLASKKQLEGIVRKRLSAAVDQRDHPTILRFIRLYSPLGLEEEGLQLYVGYLKKVISMRSRLEFEHLVELMEQSHNQNQVNFVGCLTNLFKDIVLAIEENDEILRSLCGEDAIVYAICELQEECDSRGSLILKKYMEFRKLAKLSSEINVQNKNLLAVGAPEGPDPRG
;
A
#
# COMPACT_ATOMS: atom_id res chain seq x y z
N MET A 1 13.38 -24.47 -4.85
CA MET A 1 14.32 -25.56 -4.52
C MET A 1 14.53 -26.39 -5.77
N PRO A 2 15.73 -26.40 -6.38
CA PRO A 2 16.01 -27.23 -7.54
C PRO A 2 16.58 -28.58 -7.08
N SER A 3 16.07 -29.67 -7.64
CA SER A 3 16.61 -31.03 -7.45
C SER A 3 17.08 -31.57 -8.80
N THR A 4 18.39 -31.78 -8.91
CA THR A 4 19.06 -32.55 -9.97
C THR A 4 18.96 -34.06 -9.67
N PRO A 5 19.15 -34.91 -10.69
CA PRO A 5 19.77 -36.22 -10.51
C PRO A 5 20.99 -36.35 -11.45
N ASN A 6 22.21 -36.34 -10.91
CA ASN A 6 23.03 -37.50 -10.56
C ASN A 6 23.36 -38.45 -11.72
N GLY A 7 24.49 -38.16 -12.40
CA GLY A 7 25.28 -39.16 -13.11
C GLY A 7 26.19 -39.91 -12.14
N SER A 8 26.20 -41.24 -12.22
CA SER A 8 27.08 -42.10 -11.44
C SER A 8 28.06 -42.79 -12.39
N VAL A 9 29.33 -42.40 -12.28
CA VAL A 9 30.48 -43.03 -12.93
C VAL A 9 30.99 -44.09 -11.95
N HIS A 10 30.85 -45.37 -12.30
CA HIS A 10 31.45 -46.47 -11.55
C HIS A 10 32.59 -47.11 -12.35
N LYS A 11 33.80 -46.64 -12.01
CA LYS A 11 35.05 -47.38 -11.75
C LYS A 11 35.11 -48.85 -12.22
N PHE A 12 35.98 -49.15 -13.18
CA PHE A 12 36.57 -50.48 -13.35
C PHE A 12 38.03 -50.45 -12.90
N GLN A 13 38.34 -51.43 -12.05
CA GLN A 13 39.62 -51.70 -11.42
C GLN A 13 40.64 -52.27 -12.42
N GLU A 14 41.90 -51.89 -12.17
CA GLU A 14 43.11 -52.56 -12.61
C GLU A 14 43.11 -54.02 -12.12
N GLU A 15 43.38 -54.95 -13.04
CA GLU A 15 43.90 -56.27 -12.71
C GLU A 15 45.30 -56.41 -13.31
N ASP A 16 46.20 -56.82 -12.43
CA ASP A 16 47.64 -56.94 -12.59
C ASP A 16 48.01 -58.37 -13.02
N GLU A 17 49.23 -58.50 -13.57
CA GLU A 17 50.04 -59.71 -13.70
C GLU A 17 49.52 -60.93 -14.50
N SER A 18 50.16 -61.17 -15.66
CA SER A 18 51.04 -62.35 -15.76
C SER A 18 51.98 -62.24 -16.95
N THR A 19 53.18 -61.76 -16.64
CA THR A 19 54.44 -62.05 -17.32
C THR A 19 54.59 -63.57 -17.54
N VAL A 20 54.47 -64.02 -18.79
CA VAL A 20 55.02 -65.31 -19.21
C VAL A 20 56.25 -65.03 -20.05
N SER A 21 57.40 -65.32 -19.45
CA SER A 21 58.71 -65.24 -20.06
C SER A 21 58.95 -66.44 -20.98
N SER A 22 59.59 -66.14 -22.11
CA SER A 22 60.53 -66.98 -22.88
C SER A 22 59.96 -68.12 -23.76
N PRO A 23 60.64 -68.50 -24.88
CA PRO A 23 62.03 -68.20 -25.22
C PRO A 23 62.26 -67.58 -26.61
N THR A 24 63.37 -66.86 -26.70
CA THR A 24 64.20 -66.72 -27.91
C THR A 24 64.43 -68.10 -28.55
N LEU A 25 63.75 -68.37 -29.66
CA LEU A 25 64.04 -69.48 -30.57
C LEU A 25 64.45 -68.88 -31.92
N SER A 26 65.77 -68.80 -32.09
CA SER A 26 66.51 -69.05 -33.33
C SER A 26 65.76 -68.83 -34.66
N SER A 27 66.14 -67.76 -35.37
CA SER A 27 66.10 -67.67 -36.84
C SER A 27 64.88 -68.30 -37.52
N SER A 28 63.68 -67.75 -37.36
CA SER A 28 62.57 -68.10 -38.25
C SER A 28 62.81 -67.44 -39.59
N MET A 29 63.16 -68.21 -40.61
CA MET A 29 63.29 -67.69 -41.97
C MET A 29 61.92 -67.17 -42.44
N THR A 30 61.87 -65.96 -42.99
CA THR A 30 60.65 -65.45 -43.65
C THR A 30 60.52 -66.14 -45.00
N PHE A 31 59.79 -67.25 -45.03
CA PHE A 31 59.53 -68.00 -46.26
C PHE A 31 58.78 -67.12 -47.27
N GLY A 32 59.33 -66.99 -48.49
CA GLY A 32 58.80 -66.12 -49.55
C GLY A 32 59.71 -64.95 -49.93
N THR A 33 60.84 -64.75 -49.24
CA THR A 33 61.88 -63.77 -49.59
C THR A 33 62.98 -64.39 -50.47
N PRO A 34 63.69 -63.61 -51.31
CA PRO A 34 64.77 -64.13 -52.17
C PRO A 34 65.94 -64.72 -51.37
N GLU A 35 66.16 -64.26 -50.14
CA GLU A 35 67.18 -64.73 -49.20
C GLU A 35 66.92 -66.18 -48.76
N ALA A 36 65.65 -66.60 -48.67
CA ALA A 36 65.29 -67.97 -48.33
C ALA A 36 65.62 -68.97 -49.45
N LEU A 37 65.52 -68.52 -50.71
CA LEU A 37 65.86 -69.33 -51.89
C LEU A 37 67.37 -69.55 -52.04
N ASP A 38 68.17 -68.54 -51.70
CA ASP A 38 69.64 -68.64 -51.71
C ASP A 38 70.20 -69.57 -50.63
N HIS A 39 69.52 -69.67 -49.48
CA HIS A 39 69.84 -70.65 -48.44
C HIS A 39 69.47 -72.07 -48.88
N LEU A 40 68.29 -72.28 -49.47
CA LEU A 40 67.86 -73.56 -50.05
C LEU A 40 68.89 -74.14 -51.05
N ARG A 41 69.49 -73.27 -51.85
CA ARG A 41 70.47 -73.65 -52.88
C ARG A 41 71.84 -74.10 -52.30
N LYS A 42 72.15 -73.73 -51.06
CA LYS A 42 73.42 -74.05 -50.38
C LYS A 42 73.34 -75.30 -49.48
N LEU A 43 72.15 -75.86 -49.26
CA LEU A 43 71.97 -77.04 -48.42
C LEU A 43 72.29 -78.33 -49.19
N THR A 44 73.24 -79.10 -48.66
CA THR A 44 73.64 -80.43 -49.19
C THR A 44 73.53 -81.54 -48.13
N ASP A 45 73.10 -81.20 -46.91
CA ASP A 45 72.86 -82.14 -45.81
C ASP A 45 71.37 -82.46 -45.65
N VAL A 46 71.05 -83.76 -45.58
CA VAL A 46 69.67 -84.27 -45.47
C VAL A 46 69.02 -83.89 -44.13
N GLY A 47 69.81 -83.78 -43.06
CA GLY A 47 69.33 -83.34 -41.74
C GLY A 47 68.91 -81.86 -41.71
N ALA A 48 69.67 -81.00 -42.38
CA ALA A 48 69.34 -79.57 -42.49
C ALA A 48 68.13 -79.31 -43.41
N MET A 49 67.99 -80.07 -44.50
CA MET A 49 66.83 -79.99 -45.40
C MET A 49 65.54 -80.46 -44.70
N THR A 50 65.60 -81.51 -43.88
CA THR A 50 64.45 -81.95 -43.08
C THR A 50 64.07 -80.95 -41.99
N ARG A 51 65.03 -80.29 -41.33
CA ARG A 51 64.71 -79.20 -40.37
C ARG A 51 64.01 -78.02 -41.03
N LEU A 52 64.50 -77.54 -42.17
CA LEU A 52 63.85 -76.47 -42.91
C LEU A 52 62.47 -76.87 -43.44
N LEU A 53 62.28 -78.14 -43.84
CA LEU A 53 60.96 -78.63 -44.19
C LEU A 53 60.00 -78.57 -43.00
N HIS A 54 60.42 -78.98 -41.79
CA HIS A 54 59.58 -78.87 -40.59
C HIS A 54 59.31 -77.40 -40.23
N GLU A 55 60.27 -76.50 -40.45
CA GLU A 55 60.11 -75.07 -40.25
C GLU A 55 59.12 -74.45 -41.28
N CYS A 56 59.23 -74.81 -42.56
CA CYS A 56 58.26 -74.45 -43.60
C CYS A 56 56.85 -74.94 -43.25
N ILE A 57 56.73 -76.21 -42.81
CA ILE A 57 55.44 -76.80 -42.43
C ILE A 57 54.86 -76.07 -41.22
N ALA A 58 55.69 -75.70 -40.23
CA ALA A 58 55.25 -74.94 -39.08
C ALA A 58 54.79 -73.52 -39.47
N TYR A 59 55.52 -72.85 -40.36
CA TYR A 59 55.16 -71.53 -40.88
C TYR A 59 53.86 -71.56 -41.68
N GLN A 60 53.70 -72.56 -42.57
CA GLN A 60 52.47 -72.74 -43.33
C GLN A 60 51.27 -72.96 -42.41
N ARG A 61 51.42 -73.80 -41.37
CA ARG A 61 50.36 -74.01 -40.37
C ARG A 61 50.03 -72.74 -39.58
N ALA A 62 51.02 -71.91 -39.27
CA ALA A 62 50.80 -70.63 -38.58
C ALA A 62 50.03 -69.66 -39.47
N LEU A 63 50.39 -69.58 -40.76
CA LEU A 63 49.67 -68.79 -41.76
C LEU A 63 48.23 -69.28 -41.99
N ASP A 64 48.04 -70.60 -42.03
CA ASP A 64 46.72 -71.20 -42.15
C ASP A 64 45.85 -70.85 -40.93
N LEU A 65 46.42 -70.88 -39.71
CA LEU A 65 45.73 -70.45 -38.49
C LEU A 65 45.38 -68.96 -38.49
N ASP A 66 46.29 -68.09 -38.93
CA ASP A 66 46.02 -66.65 -39.03
C ASP A 66 44.95 -66.35 -40.09
N LEU A 67 44.97 -67.07 -41.21
CA LEU A 67 43.95 -66.98 -42.23
C LEU A 67 42.60 -67.45 -41.71
N ASP A 68 42.55 -68.58 -41.00
CA ASP A 68 41.33 -69.09 -40.36
C ASP A 68 40.78 -68.09 -39.33
N ASN A 69 41.64 -67.45 -38.55
CA ASN A 69 41.25 -66.40 -37.61
C ASN A 69 40.67 -65.16 -38.32
N LEU A 70 41.30 -64.70 -39.41
CA LEU A 70 40.78 -63.58 -40.21
C LEU A 70 39.47 -63.93 -40.91
N LEU A 71 39.34 -65.16 -41.41
CA LEU A 71 38.09 -65.65 -42.00
C LEU A 71 36.98 -65.76 -40.95
N ALA A 72 37.30 -66.15 -39.71
CA ALA A 72 36.35 -66.16 -38.61
C ALA A 72 35.86 -64.75 -38.26
N GLN A 73 36.77 -63.76 -38.19
CA GLN A 73 36.42 -62.36 -37.90
C GLN A 73 35.49 -61.74 -38.95
N ARG A 74 35.60 -62.14 -40.22
CA ARG A 74 34.70 -61.68 -41.28
C ARG A 74 33.24 -62.01 -40.96
N SER A 75 32.98 -63.19 -40.40
CA SER A 75 31.62 -63.60 -40.05
C SER A 75 31.03 -62.77 -38.91
N ASP A 76 31.84 -62.32 -37.96
CA ASP A 76 31.41 -61.45 -36.87
C ASP A 76 31.21 -60.00 -37.36
N LEU A 77 32.06 -59.51 -38.26
CA LEU A 77 31.87 -58.21 -38.90
C LEU A 77 30.56 -58.16 -39.70
N ASP A 78 30.25 -59.23 -40.44
CA ASP A 78 28.97 -59.33 -41.19
C ASP A 78 27.77 -59.31 -40.22
N LYS A 79 27.86 -59.96 -39.05
CA LYS A 79 26.80 -59.86 -38.02
C LYS A 79 26.66 -58.46 -37.46
N HIS A 80 27.76 -57.75 -37.19
CA HIS A 80 27.74 -56.37 -36.72
C HIS A 80 27.18 -55.41 -37.77
N LEU A 81 27.50 -55.61 -39.04
CA LEU A 81 26.94 -54.83 -40.14
C LEU A 81 25.42 -55.05 -40.25
N LEU A 82 24.97 -56.30 -40.19
CA LEU A 82 23.53 -56.61 -40.17
C LEU A 82 22.82 -56.01 -38.95
N HIS A 83 23.47 -55.98 -37.79
CA HIS A 83 22.91 -55.32 -36.60
C HIS A 83 22.84 -53.80 -36.77
N LEU A 84 23.89 -53.18 -37.33
CA LEU A 84 23.91 -51.75 -37.62
C LEU A 84 22.83 -51.38 -38.64
N GLN A 85 22.64 -52.18 -39.68
CA GLN A 85 21.57 -52.00 -40.67
C GLN A 85 20.20 -52.05 -40.01
N LYS A 86 19.94 -53.02 -39.14
CA LYS A 86 18.68 -53.08 -38.36
C LYS A 86 18.52 -51.86 -37.45
N SER A 87 19.59 -51.40 -36.81
CA SER A 87 19.53 -50.21 -35.95
C SER A 87 19.28 -48.92 -36.74
N ALA A 88 19.75 -48.84 -37.99
CA ALA A 88 19.48 -47.71 -38.89
C ALA A 88 17.99 -47.64 -39.26
N GLU A 89 17.35 -48.79 -39.54
CA GLU A 89 15.90 -48.86 -39.77
C GLU A 89 15.10 -48.40 -38.53
N VAL A 90 15.53 -48.79 -37.33
CA VAL A 90 14.91 -48.32 -36.07
C VAL A 90 15.09 -46.82 -35.89
N LEU A 91 16.26 -46.27 -36.25
CA LEU A 91 16.52 -44.83 -36.15
C LEU A 91 15.63 -44.03 -37.10
N ASP A 92 15.34 -44.55 -38.30
CA ASP A 92 14.41 -43.92 -39.24
C ASP A 92 12.98 -43.91 -38.69
N ILE A 93 12.55 -44.98 -38.03
CA ILE A 93 11.25 -45.05 -37.35
C ILE A 93 11.20 -44.03 -36.19
N VAL A 94 12.22 -43.99 -35.35
CA VAL A 94 12.31 -43.05 -34.22
C VAL A 94 12.32 -41.60 -34.71
N LYS A 95 13.00 -41.33 -35.84
CA LYS A 95 12.99 -40.02 -36.47
C LYS A 95 11.58 -39.65 -36.95
N ALA A 96 10.90 -40.56 -37.64
CA ALA A 96 9.52 -40.33 -38.11
C ALA A 96 8.55 -40.09 -36.93
N ASP A 97 8.68 -40.85 -35.84
CA ASP A 97 7.88 -40.66 -34.64
C ASP A 97 8.22 -39.33 -33.93
N SER A 98 9.49 -38.96 -33.87
CA SER A 98 9.93 -37.66 -33.33
C SER A 98 9.38 -36.48 -34.13
N ASP A 99 9.40 -36.57 -35.46
CA ASP A 99 8.82 -35.56 -36.35
C ASP A 99 7.30 -35.46 -36.16
N HIS A 100 6.62 -36.59 -35.98
CA HIS A 100 5.19 -36.64 -35.68
C HIS A 100 4.88 -36.04 -34.30
N MET A 101 5.64 -36.38 -33.26
CA MET A 101 5.51 -35.79 -31.93
C MET A 101 5.74 -34.28 -31.97
N LEU A 102 6.75 -33.80 -32.69
CA LEU A 102 7.03 -32.38 -32.86
C LEU A 102 5.89 -31.65 -33.58
N SER A 103 5.29 -32.27 -34.60
CA SER A 103 4.08 -31.74 -35.26
C SER A 103 2.90 -31.63 -34.29
N ASN A 104 2.67 -32.66 -33.46
CA ASN A 104 1.61 -32.67 -32.46
C ASN A 104 1.83 -31.65 -31.34
N VAL A 105 3.08 -31.49 -30.89
CA VAL A 105 3.44 -30.47 -29.89
C VAL A 105 3.24 -29.08 -30.46
N ARG A 106 3.64 -28.82 -31.71
CA ARG A 106 3.40 -27.53 -32.39
C ARG A 106 1.91 -27.23 -32.50
N SER A 107 1.12 -28.17 -33.00
CA SER A 107 -0.33 -27.98 -33.11
C SER A 107 -1.02 -27.83 -31.75
N THR A 108 -0.52 -28.48 -30.70
CA THR A 108 -0.98 -28.26 -29.31
C THR A 108 -0.61 -26.87 -28.79
N CYS A 109 0.60 -26.39 -29.10
CA CYS A 109 1.06 -25.04 -28.74
C CYS A 109 0.19 -23.98 -29.44
N ASP A 110 -0.04 -24.15 -30.74
CA ASP A 110 -0.91 -23.25 -31.51
C ASP A 110 -2.32 -23.23 -30.91
N LEU A 111 -2.89 -24.39 -30.57
CA LEU A 111 -4.20 -24.46 -29.91
C LEU A 111 -4.19 -23.75 -28.55
N ALA A 112 -3.15 -23.95 -27.73
CA ALA A 112 -3.03 -23.31 -26.43
C ALA A 112 -2.92 -21.78 -26.56
N ASP A 113 -2.19 -21.28 -27.56
CA ASP A 113 -2.09 -19.84 -27.86
C ASP A 113 -3.45 -19.28 -28.29
N HIS A 114 -4.19 -20.00 -29.15
CA HIS A 114 -5.54 -19.59 -29.56
C HIS A 114 -6.52 -19.58 -28.38
N VAL A 115 -6.50 -20.60 -27.53
CA VAL A 115 -7.33 -20.66 -26.32
C VAL A 115 -6.96 -19.53 -25.36
N SER A 116 -5.68 -19.28 -25.12
CA SER A 116 -5.21 -18.21 -24.25
C SER A 116 -5.62 -16.82 -24.76
N ALA A 117 -5.53 -16.59 -26.07
CA ALA A 117 -5.99 -15.36 -26.70
C ALA A 117 -7.52 -15.18 -26.51
N LYS A 118 -8.30 -16.24 -26.68
CA LYS A 118 -9.76 -16.20 -26.48
C LYS A 118 -10.16 -15.99 -25.02
N VAL A 119 -9.45 -16.60 -24.08
CA VAL A 119 -9.66 -16.37 -22.65
C VAL A 119 -9.36 -14.91 -22.31
N ARG A 120 -8.25 -14.34 -22.80
CA ARG A 120 -7.93 -12.93 -22.57
C ARG A 120 -8.97 -11.98 -23.15
N GLU A 121 -9.50 -12.28 -24.34
CA GLU A 121 -10.60 -11.51 -24.94
C GLU A 121 -11.86 -11.57 -24.07
N LEU A 122 -12.19 -12.76 -23.57
CA LEU A 122 -13.33 -12.99 -22.68
C LEU A 122 -13.15 -12.27 -21.33
N ASP A 123 -11.96 -12.31 -20.73
CA ASP A 123 -11.66 -11.61 -19.47
C ASP A 123 -11.84 -10.10 -19.62
N VAL A 124 -11.39 -9.53 -20.73
CA VAL A 124 -11.60 -8.10 -21.04
C VAL A 124 -13.09 -7.80 -21.20
N ALA A 125 -13.84 -8.65 -21.91
CA ALA A 125 -15.28 -8.50 -22.04
C ALA A 125 -15.99 -8.59 -20.67
N GLN A 126 -15.62 -9.57 -19.84
CA GLN A 126 -16.18 -9.76 -18.50
C GLN A 126 -15.87 -8.57 -17.59
N SER A 127 -14.63 -8.05 -17.61
CA SER A 127 -14.23 -6.87 -16.86
C SER A 127 -15.03 -5.63 -17.26
N ARG A 128 -15.27 -5.44 -18.57
CA ARG A 128 -16.12 -4.35 -19.09
C ARG A 128 -17.59 -4.51 -18.69
N VAL A 129 -18.11 -5.73 -18.71
CA VAL A 129 -19.48 -6.04 -18.24
C VAL A 129 -19.60 -5.74 -16.75
N ASN A 130 -18.65 -6.17 -15.92
CA ASN A 130 -18.66 -5.90 -14.49
C ASN A 130 -18.60 -4.40 -14.19
N THR A 131 -17.76 -3.66 -14.93
CA THR A 131 -17.70 -2.19 -14.81
C THR A 131 -19.03 -1.53 -15.19
N THR A 132 -19.70 -2.03 -16.24
CA THR A 132 -21.02 -1.54 -16.65
C THR A 132 -22.09 -1.87 -15.61
N LEU A 133 -22.03 -3.05 -15.00
CA LEU A 133 -22.96 -3.48 -13.94
C LEU A 133 -22.83 -2.55 -12.72
N LEU A 134 -21.62 -2.31 -12.23
CA LEU A 134 -21.38 -1.37 -11.13
C LEU A 134 -21.88 0.05 -11.44
N ARG A 135 -21.79 0.48 -12.71
CA ARG A 135 -22.35 1.76 -13.15
C ARG A 135 -23.88 1.76 -13.14
N ILE A 136 -24.52 0.66 -13.54
CA ILE A 136 -25.97 0.51 -13.49
C ILE A 136 -26.44 0.52 -12.03
N ASP A 137 -25.79 -0.22 -11.14
CA ASP A 137 -26.09 -0.21 -9.71
C ASP A 137 -25.99 1.21 -9.14
N ALA A 138 -24.93 1.93 -9.47
CA ALA A 138 -24.77 3.34 -9.07
C ALA A 138 -25.86 4.26 -9.64
N ILE A 139 -26.43 3.99 -10.83
CA ILE A 139 -27.55 4.76 -11.37
C ILE A 139 -28.84 4.43 -10.61
N VAL A 140 -29.10 3.15 -10.32
CA VAL A 140 -30.26 2.71 -9.55
C VAL A 140 -30.21 3.27 -8.14
N GLU A 141 -29.08 3.17 -7.45
CA GLU A 141 -28.89 3.73 -6.11
C GLU A 141 -29.12 5.24 -6.08
N ARG A 142 -28.69 5.98 -7.11
CA ARG A 142 -28.98 7.42 -7.23
C ARG A 142 -30.47 7.70 -7.37
N GLY A 143 -31.17 6.93 -8.21
CA GLY A 143 -32.61 7.05 -8.38
C GLY A 143 -33.34 6.84 -7.05
N ASN A 144 -32.97 5.77 -6.34
CA ASN A 144 -33.51 5.46 -5.01
C ASN A 144 -33.19 6.58 -4.01
N CYS A 145 -31.96 7.10 -3.96
CA CYS A 145 -31.62 8.20 -3.07
C CYS A 145 -32.48 9.45 -3.33
N ILE A 146 -32.81 9.77 -4.59
CA ILE A 146 -33.67 10.92 -4.91
C ILE A 146 -35.10 10.70 -4.41
N GLU A 147 -35.64 9.50 -4.63
CA GLU A 147 -36.99 9.13 -4.17
C GLU A 147 -37.06 9.12 -2.64
N GLU A 148 -36.10 8.48 -1.99
CA GLU A 148 -35.99 8.42 -0.54
C GLU A 148 -35.80 9.80 0.10
N VAL A 149 -35.02 10.70 -0.52
CA VAL A 149 -34.89 12.10 -0.04
C VAL A 149 -36.22 12.83 -0.15
N LYS A 150 -36.98 12.66 -1.23
CA LYS A 150 -38.31 13.28 -1.37
C LYS A 150 -39.28 12.73 -0.33
N ASN A 151 -39.33 11.41 -0.15
CA ASN A 151 -40.17 10.75 0.85
C ASN A 151 -39.81 11.20 2.27
N ALA A 152 -38.51 11.28 2.59
CA ALA A 152 -38.04 11.74 3.90
C ALA A 152 -38.35 13.23 4.12
N LEU A 153 -38.27 14.07 3.08
CA LEU A 153 -38.69 15.46 3.14
C LEU A 153 -40.21 15.61 3.40
N GLU A 154 -41.04 14.77 2.79
CA GLU A 154 -42.49 14.72 3.03
C GLU A 154 -42.84 14.20 4.42
N ALA A 155 -42.07 13.24 4.95
CA ALA A 155 -42.22 12.69 6.30
C ALA A 155 -41.61 13.58 7.40
N GLU A 156 -41.00 14.72 7.04
CA GLU A 156 -40.21 15.59 7.93
C GLU A 156 -39.03 14.90 8.66
N ASP A 157 -38.54 13.78 8.13
CA ASP A 157 -37.35 13.09 8.64
C ASP A 157 -36.07 13.62 7.96
N TYR A 158 -35.54 14.71 8.52
CA TYR A 158 -34.34 15.35 8.01
C TYR A 158 -33.04 14.55 8.22
N GLU A 159 -33.02 13.62 9.17
CA GLU A 159 -31.83 12.79 9.45
C GLU A 159 -31.66 11.70 8.40
N ALA A 160 -32.74 11.01 8.06
CA ALA A 160 -32.74 10.06 6.96
C ALA A 160 -32.41 10.77 5.64
N ALA A 161 -33.04 11.93 5.37
CA ALA A 161 -32.76 12.72 4.17
C ALA A 161 -31.28 13.11 4.05
N ALA A 162 -30.64 13.54 5.14
CA ALA A 162 -29.22 13.89 5.14
C ALA A 162 -28.31 12.69 4.82
N LYS A 163 -28.61 11.51 5.36
CA LYS A 163 -27.86 10.27 5.06
C LYS A 163 -27.97 9.90 3.58
N TYR A 164 -29.16 9.97 3.00
CA TYR A 164 -29.37 9.67 1.58
C TYR A 164 -28.69 10.69 0.66
N VAL A 165 -28.64 11.96 1.05
CA VAL A 165 -27.84 12.97 0.34
C VAL A 165 -26.35 12.63 0.43
N GLN A 166 -25.85 12.23 1.59
CA GLN A 166 -24.46 11.84 1.78
C GLN A 166 -24.07 10.63 0.92
N THR A 167 -24.89 9.58 0.90
CA THR A 167 -24.63 8.39 0.07
C THR A 167 -24.62 8.75 -1.40
N PHE A 168 -25.54 9.61 -1.85
CA PHE A 168 -25.50 10.10 -3.22
C PHE A 168 -24.21 10.86 -3.51
N LEU A 169 -23.79 11.80 -2.65
CA LEU A 169 -22.58 12.59 -2.89
C LEU A 169 -21.33 11.69 -3.00
N GLN A 170 -21.27 10.60 -2.22
CA GLN A 170 -20.21 9.60 -2.32
C GLN A 170 -20.26 8.81 -3.63
N ILE A 171 -21.46 8.39 -4.07
CA ILE A 171 -21.65 7.69 -5.36
C ILE A 171 -21.30 8.61 -6.52
N ASP A 172 -21.71 9.88 -6.44
CA ASP A 172 -21.46 10.88 -7.48
C ASP A 172 -19.98 11.24 -7.61
N ALA A 173 -19.25 11.30 -6.50
CA ALA A 173 -17.80 11.47 -6.50
C ALA A 173 -17.07 10.31 -7.21
N LYS A 174 -17.59 9.07 -7.10
CA LYS A 174 -17.02 7.88 -7.73
C LYS A 174 -17.39 7.76 -9.22
N TYR A 175 -18.58 8.20 -9.61
CA TYR A 175 -19.14 7.98 -10.96
C TYR A 175 -19.65 9.27 -11.61
N LYS A 176 -18.78 10.27 -11.81
CA LYS A 176 -19.14 11.64 -12.24
C LYS A 176 -19.88 11.76 -13.59
N ASP A 177 -19.93 10.70 -14.40
CA ASP A 177 -20.41 10.72 -15.80
C ASP A 177 -21.92 10.45 -15.97
N SER A 178 -22.68 10.23 -14.89
CA SER A 178 -24.07 9.72 -14.99
C SER A 178 -25.11 10.82 -14.77
N GLY A 179 -25.65 11.37 -15.88
CA GLY A 179 -26.94 12.07 -15.95
C GLY A 179 -27.04 13.39 -15.18
N SER A 180 -26.98 14.52 -15.92
CA SER A 180 -27.25 15.86 -15.39
C SER A 180 -28.57 15.91 -14.62
N ASP A 181 -29.60 15.23 -15.10
CA ASP A 181 -30.96 15.42 -14.60
C ASP A 181 -31.15 14.85 -13.19
N HIS A 182 -30.57 13.67 -12.88
CA HIS A 182 -30.61 13.10 -11.53
C HIS A 182 -29.79 13.96 -10.55
N ARG A 183 -28.63 14.43 -11.00
CA ARG A 183 -27.78 15.31 -10.22
C ARG A 183 -28.45 16.65 -9.92
N ASP A 184 -29.11 17.26 -10.92
CA ASP A 184 -29.81 18.53 -10.77
C ASP A 184 -31.04 18.39 -9.86
N GLN A 185 -31.79 17.30 -9.99
CA GLN A 185 -32.92 17.01 -9.10
C GLN A 185 -32.47 16.83 -7.66
N LEU A 186 -31.39 16.07 -7.41
CA LEU A 186 -30.90 15.92 -6.06
C LEU A 186 -30.29 17.23 -5.53
N LEU A 187 -29.54 17.99 -6.32
CA LEU A 187 -29.02 19.28 -5.91
C LEU A 187 -30.17 20.24 -5.52
N ALA A 188 -31.29 20.18 -6.23
CA ALA A 188 -32.49 20.92 -5.87
C ALA A 188 -33.07 20.43 -4.52
N SER A 189 -33.24 19.11 -4.33
CA SER A 189 -33.71 18.54 -3.05
C SER A 189 -32.76 18.80 -1.89
N LYS A 190 -31.44 18.75 -2.13
CA LYS A 190 -30.39 19.12 -1.18
C LYS A 190 -30.54 20.58 -0.79
N LYS A 191 -30.67 21.49 -1.75
CA LYS A 191 -30.86 22.93 -1.48
C LYS A 191 -32.15 23.21 -0.71
N GLN A 192 -33.22 22.45 -0.97
CA GLN A 192 -34.45 22.52 -0.18
C GLN A 192 -34.20 22.07 1.27
N LEU A 193 -33.54 20.93 1.48
CA LEU A 193 -33.16 20.43 2.80
C LEU A 193 -32.29 21.44 3.55
N GLU A 194 -31.25 21.97 2.91
CA GLU A 194 -30.39 23.04 3.46
C GLU A 194 -31.19 24.28 3.87
N GLY A 195 -32.15 24.68 3.04
CA GLY A 195 -33.03 25.81 3.33
C GLY A 195 -33.91 25.57 4.56
N ILE A 196 -34.46 24.36 4.71
CA ILE A 196 -35.29 23.98 5.86
C ILE A 196 -34.44 23.89 7.12
N VAL A 197 -33.30 23.19 7.05
CA VAL A 197 -32.37 23.01 8.18
C VAL A 197 -31.87 24.36 8.66
N ARG A 198 -31.48 25.28 7.77
CA ARG A 198 -31.02 26.62 8.15
C ARG A 198 -32.10 27.43 8.87
N LYS A 199 -33.35 27.39 8.38
CA LYS A 199 -34.50 28.06 9.02
C LYS A 199 -34.85 27.47 10.38
N ARG A 200 -34.84 26.14 10.50
CA ARG A 200 -35.11 25.45 11.76
C ARG A 200 -34.00 25.68 12.77
N LEU A 201 -32.75 25.69 12.34
CA LEU A 201 -31.60 26.00 13.19
C LEU A 201 -31.65 27.45 13.68
N SER A 202 -31.95 28.43 12.82
CA SER A 202 -32.08 29.82 13.27
C SER A 202 -33.21 29.98 14.29
N ALA A 203 -34.36 29.33 14.06
CA ALA A 203 -35.47 29.34 15.02
C ALA A 203 -35.10 28.66 16.35
N ALA A 204 -34.34 27.57 16.32
CA ALA A 204 -33.87 26.89 17.53
C ALA A 204 -32.85 27.73 18.30
N VAL A 205 -31.97 28.45 17.60
CA VAL A 205 -31.03 29.42 18.19
C VAL A 205 -31.78 30.57 18.87
N ASP A 206 -32.84 31.09 18.25
CA ASP A 206 -33.69 32.14 18.83
C ASP A 206 -34.45 31.65 20.08
N GLN A 207 -34.93 30.40 20.05
CA GLN A 207 -35.59 29.73 21.18
C GLN A 207 -34.61 29.21 22.24
N ARG A 208 -33.31 29.24 21.96
CA ARG A 208 -32.21 28.73 22.81
C ARG A 208 -32.37 27.25 23.18
N ASP A 209 -32.94 26.45 22.29
CA ASP A 209 -33.15 25.02 22.51
C ASP A 209 -31.90 24.21 22.16
N HIS A 210 -31.02 24.03 23.15
CA HIS A 210 -29.73 23.35 23.00
C HIS A 210 -29.82 21.95 22.34
N PRO A 211 -30.67 21.00 22.78
CA PRO A 211 -30.73 19.68 22.17
C PRO A 211 -31.17 19.71 20.70
N THR A 212 -32.10 20.60 20.34
CA THR A 212 -32.56 20.75 18.96
C THR A 212 -31.48 21.36 18.07
N ILE A 213 -30.72 22.35 18.58
CA ILE A 213 -29.55 22.93 17.90
C ILE A 213 -28.51 21.84 17.60
N LEU A 214 -28.17 21.02 18.60
CA LEU A 214 -27.21 19.92 18.43
C LEU A 214 -27.65 18.93 17.35
N ARG A 215 -28.94 18.56 17.36
CA ARG A 215 -29.53 17.65 16.38
C ARG A 215 -29.39 18.19 14.95
N PHE A 216 -29.72 19.46 14.72
CA PHE A 216 -29.63 20.05 13.38
C PHE A 216 -28.19 20.30 12.94
N ILE A 217 -27.26 20.62 13.84
CA ILE A 217 -25.84 20.82 13.50
C ILE A 217 -25.19 19.52 13.05
N ARG A 218 -25.55 18.39 13.65
CA ARG A 218 -25.07 17.07 13.19
C ARG A 218 -25.48 16.74 11.75
N LEU A 219 -26.50 17.41 11.20
CA LEU A 219 -26.88 17.28 9.79
C LEU A 219 -25.95 18.05 8.84
N TYR A 220 -25.16 19.02 9.32
CA TYR A 220 -24.30 19.81 8.42
C TYR A 220 -23.11 19.01 7.87
N SER A 221 -22.57 18.04 8.63
CA SER A 221 -21.52 17.14 8.14
C SER A 221 -21.97 16.26 6.96
N PRO A 222 -23.07 15.48 7.06
CA PRO A 222 -23.53 14.67 5.91
C PRO A 222 -23.96 15.52 4.70
N LEU A 223 -24.34 16.79 4.90
CA LEU A 223 -24.68 17.72 3.82
C LEU A 223 -23.43 18.33 3.13
N GLY A 224 -22.24 18.17 3.71
CA GLY A 224 -20.99 18.78 3.22
C GLY A 224 -20.97 20.31 3.39
N LEU A 225 -21.64 20.83 4.42
CA LEU A 225 -21.66 22.26 4.79
C LEU A 225 -20.98 22.48 6.14
N GLU A 226 -19.87 21.79 6.34
CA GLU A 226 -19.17 21.71 7.62
C GLU A 226 -18.69 23.08 8.13
N GLU A 227 -18.13 23.91 7.24
CA GLU A 227 -17.65 25.26 7.57
C GLU A 227 -18.77 26.21 8.01
N GLU A 228 -19.92 26.19 7.31
CA GLU A 228 -21.08 27.02 7.67
C GLU A 228 -21.68 26.56 9.01
N GLY A 229 -21.77 25.24 9.21
CA GLY A 229 -22.23 24.65 10.47
C GLY A 229 -21.34 25.04 11.64
N LEU A 230 -20.02 25.03 11.45
CA LEU A 230 -19.04 25.44 12.45
C LEU A 230 -19.21 26.92 12.85
N GLN A 231 -19.30 27.83 11.88
CA GLN A 231 -19.48 29.26 12.15
C GLN A 231 -20.76 29.55 12.93
N LEU A 232 -21.88 28.93 12.53
CA LEU A 232 -23.16 29.10 13.22
C LEU A 232 -23.12 28.56 14.65
N TYR A 233 -22.47 27.42 14.86
CA TYR A 233 -22.39 26.79 16.17
C TYR A 233 -21.46 27.53 17.13
N VAL A 234 -20.26 27.90 16.68
CA VAL A 234 -19.32 28.72 17.45
C VAL A 234 -19.97 30.08 17.78
N GLY A 235 -20.68 30.68 16.82
CA GLY A 235 -21.45 31.91 17.06
C GLY A 235 -22.57 31.73 18.11
N TYR A 236 -23.20 30.56 18.18
CA TYR A 236 -24.14 30.24 19.26
C TYR A 236 -23.44 30.10 20.62
N LEU A 237 -22.33 29.35 20.70
CA LEU A 237 -21.54 29.21 21.93
C LEU A 237 -21.07 30.57 22.45
N LYS A 238 -20.58 31.43 21.54
CA LYS A 238 -20.20 32.82 21.80
C LYS A 238 -21.34 33.59 22.46
N LYS A 239 -22.56 33.51 21.91
CA LYS A 239 -23.76 34.15 22.49
C LYS A 239 -24.15 33.58 23.86
N VAL A 240 -23.99 32.28 24.08
CA VAL A 240 -24.29 31.64 25.37
C VAL A 240 -23.34 32.12 26.45
N ILE A 241 -22.03 32.10 26.19
CA ILE A 241 -21.00 32.59 27.12
C ILE A 241 -21.15 34.09 27.37
N SER A 242 -21.40 34.87 26.31
CA SER A 242 -21.61 36.31 26.39
C SER A 242 -22.82 36.67 27.28
N MET A 243 -23.87 35.86 27.27
CA MET A 243 -25.03 36.05 28.14
C MET A 243 -24.79 35.63 29.58
N ARG A 244 -24.14 34.47 29.81
CA ARG A 244 -23.78 34.02 31.18
C ARG A 244 -22.86 35.03 31.86
N SER A 245 -21.79 35.45 31.17
CA SER A 245 -20.86 36.46 31.67
C SER A 245 -21.53 37.80 31.95
N ARG A 246 -22.49 38.24 31.12
CA ARG A 246 -23.28 39.44 31.39
C ARG A 246 -24.12 39.32 32.66
N LEU A 247 -24.80 38.20 32.88
CA LEU A 247 -25.61 37.97 34.08
C LEU A 247 -24.76 37.94 35.35
N GLU A 248 -23.60 37.28 35.31
CA GLU A 248 -22.66 37.28 36.42
C GLU A 248 -22.10 38.69 36.70
N PHE A 249 -21.81 39.45 35.64
CA PHE A 249 -21.35 40.83 35.77
C PHE A 249 -22.42 41.75 36.35
N GLU A 250 -23.67 41.64 35.91
CA GLU A 250 -24.81 42.41 36.44
C GLU A 250 -25.01 42.11 37.93
N HIS A 251 -25.01 40.83 38.30
CA HIS A 251 -25.08 40.42 39.70
C HIS A 251 -23.91 40.97 40.53
N LEU A 252 -22.70 41.02 39.97
CA LEU A 252 -21.53 41.60 40.63
C LEU A 252 -21.67 43.12 40.83
N VAL A 253 -22.25 43.82 39.85
CA VAL A 253 -22.52 45.27 39.94
C VAL A 253 -23.63 45.56 40.96
N GLU A 254 -24.69 44.75 41.01
CA GLU A 254 -25.76 44.89 42.02
C GLU A 254 -25.21 44.72 43.44
N LEU A 255 -24.37 43.71 43.67
CA LEU A 255 -23.70 43.51 44.96
C LEU A 255 -22.79 44.68 45.34
N MET A 256 -22.17 45.35 44.36
CA MET A 256 -21.34 46.52 44.58
C MET A 256 -22.16 47.75 45.02
N GLU A 257 -23.38 47.91 44.49
CA GLU A 257 -24.28 49.01 44.84
C GLU A 257 -24.96 48.80 46.20
N GLN A 258 -25.21 47.54 46.59
CA GLN A 258 -25.88 47.18 47.85
C GLN A 258 -24.92 47.03 49.04
N SER A 259 -23.65 46.66 48.80
CA SER A 259 -22.68 46.38 49.86
C SER A 259 -21.74 47.56 50.14
N HIS A 260 -21.75 48.08 51.37
CA HIS A 260 -20.68 48.96 51.88
C HIS A 260 -19.39 48.20 52.26
N ASN A 261 -19.37 46.86 52.17
CA ASN A 261 -18.22 46.02 52.51
C ASN A 261 -17.50 45.55 51.25
N GLN A 262 -16.28 46.07 51.04
CA GLN A 262 -15.41 45.70 49.90
C GLN A 262 -15.08 44.20 49.81
N ASN A 263 -15.30 43.42 50.87
CA ASN A 263 -14.99 41.98 50.93
C ASN A 263 -16.06 41.08 50.29
N GLN A 264 -17.23 41.58 49.92
CA GLN A 264 -18.29 40.77 49.29
C GLN A 264 -18.23 40.75 47.75
N VAL A 265 -17.49 41.67 47.13
CA VAL A 265 -17.40 41.75 45.66
C VAL A 265 -16.23 40.91 45.16
N ASN A 266 -16.51 39.73 44.59
CA ASN A 266 -15.49 38.79 44.14
C ASN A 266 -15.26 38.84 42.61
N PHE A 267 -14.46 39.80 42.16
CA PHE A 267 -14.05 39.92 40.75
C PHE A 267 -13.21 38.73 40.27
N VAL A 268 -12.39 38.15 41.14
CA VAL A 268 -11.58 36.97 40.81
C VAL A 268 -12.48 35.77 40.53
N GLY A 269 -13.54 35.59 41.33
CA GLY A 269 -14.54 34.55 41.14
C GLY A 269 -15.26 34.70 39.80
N CYS A 270 -15.73 35.91 39.47
CA CYS A 270 -16.38 36.18 38.18
C CYS A 270 -15.44 35.92 36.98
N LEU A 271 -14.18 36.35 37.06
CA LEU A 271 -13.20 36.07 36.00
C LEU A 271 -12.87 34.57 35.90
N THR A 272 -12.77 33.87 37.03
CA THR A 272 -12.54 32.42 37.05
C THR A 272 -13.71 31.65 36.44
N ASN A 273 -14.94 32.07 36.73
CA ASN A 273 -16.14 31.47 36.14
C ASN A 273 -16.19 31.69 34.62
N LEU A 274 -15.81 32.88 34.13
CA LEU A 274 -15.71 33.14 32.69
C LEU A 274 -14.74 32.17 32.00
N PHE A 275 -13.53 32.00 32.54
CA PHE A 275 -12.57 31.05 31.97
C PHE A 275 -13.08 29.62 32.04
N LYS A 276 -13.72 29.25 33.15
CA LYS A 276 -14.31 27.92 33.33
C LYS A 276 -15.44 27.65 32.33
N ASP A 277 -16.32 28.63 32.08
CA ASP A 277 -17.40 28.52 31.11
C ASP A 277 -16.87 28.27 29.70
N ILE A 278 -15.74 28.87 29.32
CA ILE A 278 -15.09 28.64 28.02
C ILE A 278 -14.50 27.24 27.93
N VAL A 279 -13.75 26.82 28.94
CA VAL A 279 -13.16 25.48 28.98
C VAL A 279 -14.25 24.42 28.90
N LEU A 280 -15.31 24.55 29.71
CA LEU A 280 -16.45 23.63 29.67
C LEU A 280 -17.19 23.66 28.32
N ALA A 281 -17.37 24.85 27.73
CA ALA A 281 -18.01 24.95 26.42
C ALA A 281 -17.21 24.25 25.31
N ILE A 282 -15.88 24.18 25.41
CA ILE A 282 -15.06 23.44 24.45
C ILE A 282 -15.08 21.94 24.79
N GLU A 283 -14.88 21.56 26.05
CA GLU A 283 -14.83 20.16 26.48
C GLU A 283 -16.14 19.41 26.23
N GLU A 284 -17.29 20.02 26.56
CA GLU A 284 -18.61 19.41 26.37
C GLU A 284 -18.97 19.23 24.89
N ASN A 285 -18.38 20.04 24.00
CA ASN A 285 -18.73 20.10 22.59
C ASN A 285 -17.59 19.63 21.66
N ASP A 286 -16.52 19.04 22.20
CA ASP A 286 -15.34 18.56 21.45
C ASP A 286 -15.73 17.53 20.37
N GLU A 287 -16.56 16.55 20.69
CA GLU A 287 -17.01 15.53 19.72
C GLU A 287 -17.75 16.15 18.53
N ILE A 288 -18.59 17.16 18.79
CA ILE A 288 -19.38 17.83 17.76
C ILE A 288 -18.49 18.70 16.89
N LEU A 289 -17.56 19.45 17.49
CA LEU A 289 -16.60 20.27 16.75
C LEU A 289 -15.72 19.40 15.84
N ARG A 290 -15.21 18.28 16.35
CA ARG A 290 -14.46 17.30 15.56
C ARG A 290 -15.27 16.70 14.42
N SER A 291 -16.57 16.46 14.64
CA SER A 291 -17.46 15.92 13.60
C SER A 291 -17.73 16.90 12.46
N LEU A 292 -17.56 18.21 12.70
CA LEU A 292 -17.77 19.24 11.68
C LEU A 292 -16.52 19.43 10.81
N CYS A 293 -15.39 19.89 11.35
CA CYS A 293 -14.17 20.11 10.53
C CYS A 293 -12.91 19.50 11.16
N GLY A 294 -13.03 18.42 11.91
CA GLY A 294 -11.88 17.77 12.53
C GLY A 294 -11.17 18.65 13.56
N GLU A 295 -9.84 18.63 13.55
CA GLU A 295 -9.02 19.32 14.55
C GLU A 295 -8.99 20.85 14.35
N ASP A 296 -9.08 21.32 13.11
CA ASP A 296 -9.11 22.76 12.78
C ASP A 296 -10.36 23.45 13.34
N ALA A 297 -11.46 22.71 13.50
CA ALA A 297 -12.68 23.20 14.13
C ALA A 297 -12.48 23.61 15.59
N ILE A 298 -11.68 22.84 16.33
CA ILE A 298 -11.39 23.10 17.75
C ILE A 298 -10.55 24.37 17.86
N VAL A 299 -9.53 24.50 17.02
CA VAL A 299 -8.67 25.69 16.99
C VAL A 299 -9.49 26.94 16.68
N TYR A 300 -10.38 26.86 15.69
CA TYR A 300 -11.28 27.97 15.35
C TYR A 300 -12.22 28.34 16.52
N ALA A 301 -12.82 27.35 17.17
CA ALA A 301 -13.67 27.57 18.34
C ALA A 301 -12.91 28.22 19.51
N ILE A 302 -11.68 27.77 19.79
CA ILE A 302 -10.82 28.36 20.84
C ILE A 302 -10.55 29.83 20.52
N CYS A 303 -10.14 30.16 19.29
CA CYS A 303 -9.85 31.54 18.90
C CYS A 303 -11.06 32.46 19.09
N GLU A 304 -12.22 32.08 18.56
CA GLU A 304 -13.45 32.89 18.63
C GLU A 304 -13.99 33.06 20.06
N LEU A 305 -13.88 32.02 20.89
CA LEU A 305 -14.29 32.06 22.29
C LEU A 305 -13.30 32.86 23.15
N GLN A 306 -12.00 32.77 22.85
CA GLN A 306 -10.97 33.56 23.52
C GLN A 306 -11.14 35.05 23.24
N GLU A 307 -11.51 35.44 22.01
CA GLU A 307 -11.83 36.85 21.71
C GLU A 307 -12.98 37.39 22.58
N GLU A 308 -14.01 36.59 22.84
CA GLU A 308 -15.06 37.01 23.78
C GLU A 308 -14.60 37.02 25.23
N CYS A 309 -13.73 36.08 25.60
CA CYS A 309 -13.09 36.10 26.91
C CYS A 309 -12.35 37.41 27.14
N ASP A 310 -11.58 37.85 26.15
CA ASP A 310 -10.76 39.05 26.26
C ASP A 310 -11.63 40.31 26.31
N SER A 311 -12.70 40.36 25.50
CA SER A 311 -13.69 41.44 25.49
C SER A 311 -14.39 41.57 26.85
N ARG A 312 -14.95 40.47 27.37
CA ARG A 312 -15.70 40.43 28.64
C ARG A 312 -14.77 40.55 29.84
N GLY A 313 -13.64 39.87 29.83
CA GLY A 313 -12.60 39.95 30.85
C GLY A 313 -12.04 41.36 30.98
N SER A 314 -11.80 42.06 29.86
CA SER A 314 -11.41 43.47 29.86
C SER A 314 -12.45 44.37 30.51
N LEU A 315 -13.74 44.11 30.31
CA LEU A 315 -14.82 44.87 30.94
C LEU A 315 -14.84 44.67 32.47
N ILE A 316 -14.74 43.41 32.93
CA ILE A 316 -14.67 43.06 34.35
C ILE A 316 -13.45 43.73 34.99
N LEU A 317 -12.28 43.67 34.32
CA LEU A 317 -11.04 44.23 34.82
C LEU A 317 -11.09 45.77 34.88
N LYS A 318 -11.65 46.44 33.87
CA LYS A 318 -11.88 47.89 33.90
C LYS A 318 -12.75 48.29 35.09
N LYS A 319 -13.85 47.56 35.33
CA LYS A 319 -14.74 47.83 36.46
C LYS A 319 -14.06 47.60 37.81
N TYR A 320 -13.21 46.59 37.91
CA TYR A 320 -12.36 46.35 39.08
C TYR A 320 -11.39 47.53 39.34
N MET A 321 -10.74 48.04 38.30
CA MET A 321 -9.83 49.19 38.41
C MET A 321 -10.54 50.45 38.91
N GLU A 322 -11.76 50.70 38.42
CA GLU A 322 -12.63 51.79 38.89
C GLU A 322 -13.00 51.61 40.36
N PHE A 323 -13.49 50.42 40.75
CA PHE A 323 -13.95 50.14 42.10
C PHE A 323 -12.84 50.29 43.15
N ARG A 324 -11.64 49.76 42.85
CA ARG A 324 -10.47 49.89 43.73
C ARG A 324 -9.80 51.26 43.65
N LYS A 325 -10.28 52.17 42.78
CA LYS A 325 -9.68 53.49 42.53
C LYS A 325 -8.17 53.39 42.28
N LEU A 326 -7.73 52.33 41.59
CA LEU A 326 -6.31 52.01 41.41
C LEU A 326 -5.53 53.15 40.73
N ALA A 327 -6.18 53.91 39.85
CA ALA A 327 -5.59 55.10 39.23
C ALA A 327 -5.24 56.21 40.26
N LYS A 328 -6.05 56.38 41.30
CA LYS A 328 -5.78 57.35 42.37
C LYS A 328 -4.62 56.88 43.24
N LEU A 329 -4.61 55.59 43.61
CA LEU A 329 -3.53 55.00 44.39
C LEU A 329 -2.19 55.02 43.62
N SER A 330 -2.22 54.71 42.33
CA SER A 330 -1.08 54.83 41.41
C SER A 330 -0.56 56.28 41.34
N SER A 331 -1.47 57.25 41.24
CA SER A 331 -1.11 58.67 41.23
C SER A 331 -0.47 59.11 42.55
N GLU A 332 -1.03 58.69 43.68
CA GLU A 332 -0.50 58.99 45.02
C GLU A 332 0.91 58.39 45.22
N ILE A 333 1.11 57.13 44.83
CA ILE A 333 2.43 56.47 44.87
C ILE A 333 3.42 57.20 43.96
N ASN A 334 3.02 57.58 42.75
CA ASN A 334 3.91 58.27 41.80
C ASN A 334 4.29 59.67 42.28
N VAL A 335 3.36 60.40 42.91
CA VAL A 335 3.65 61.69 43.55
C VAL A 335 4.60 61.51 44.74
N GLN A 336 4.38 60.50 45.59
CA GLN A 336 5.32 60.16 46.68
C GLN A 336 6.71 59.81 46.15
N ASN A 337 6.81 59.05 45.06
CA ASN A 337 8.09 58.65 44.47
C ASN A 337 8.83 59.85 43.84
N LYS A 338 8.10 60.77 43.17
CA LYS A 338 8.67 62.04 42.69
C LYS A 338 9.15 62.93 43.83
N ASN A 339 8.42 62.99 44.94
CA ASN A 339 8.82 63.75 46.12
C ASN A 339 10.07 63.15 46.78
N LEU A 340 10.21 61.81 46.81
CA LEU A 340 11.43 61.15 47.28
C LEU A 340 12.65 61.42 46.37
N LEU A 341 12.44 61.47 45.05
CA LEU A 341 13.49 61.82 44.09
C LEU A 341 13.88 63.31 44.14
N ALA A 342 12.94 64.20 44.46
CA ALA A 342 13.20 65.64 44.61
C ALA A 342 13.97 65.99 45.90
N VAL A 343 13.80 65.20 46.97
CA VAL A 343 14.54 65.38 48.25
C VAL A 343 15.99 64.83 48.17
N GLY A 344 16.32 64.07 47.12
CA GLY A 344 17.66 63.52 46.89
C GLY A 344 18.65 64.41 46.14
N ALA A 345 18.26 65.63 45.75
CA ALA A 345 19.18 66.61 45.16
C ALA A 345 19.65 67.59 46.25
N PRO A 346 20.85 67.41 46.84
CA PRO A 346 21.42 68.48 47.65
C PRO A 346 21.75 69.65 46.72
N GLU A 347 21.21 70.83 47.02
CA GLU A 347 21.73 72.10 46.52
C GLU A 347 23.24 72.14 46.81
N GLY A 348 24.04 71.92 45.77
CA GLY A 348 25.47 72.18 45.82
C GLY A 348 25.69 73.70 45.97
N PRO A 349 26.63 74.16 46.83
CA PRO A 349 26.83 75.59 47.03
C PRO A 349 27.32 76.26 45.74
N ASP A 350 26.71 77.40 45.42
CA ASP A 350 26.99 78.25 44.27
C ASP A 350 28.47 78.72 44.27
N PRO A 351 29.27 78.46 43.20
CA PRO A 351 30.69 78.78 43.19
C PRO A 351 30.95 80.07 42.40
N ARG A 352 30.64 81.24 42.97
CA ARG A 352 31.23 82.53 42.53
C ARG A 352 31.47 83.44 43.73
N GLY A 353 32.50 83.08 44.50
CA GLY A 353 33.49 84.03 45.01
C GLY A 353 34.68 84.08 44.06
#